data_AF-A0A9J6FFA4-F1
#
_entry.id   AF-A0A9J6FFA4-F1
#
_cell.length_a   1.000
_cell.length_b   1.000
_cell.length_c   1.000
_cell.angle_alpha   90.00
_cell.angle_beta   90.00
_cell.angle_gamma   90.00
#
_symmetry.space_group_name_H-M   'P 1'
#
loop_
_entity.id
_entity.type
_entity.pdbx_description
1 polymer ?
#
loop_
_entity_poly.entity_id
_entity_poly.type
_entity_poly.pdbx_seq_one_letter_code
_entity_poly.pdbx_strand_id
1 'polypeptide(L)'
;MPFDGIFGLAYRKISEKDVVPPFDNMLEQHLVTDPVFSVFLSRTPSEQSGGEILFGGINADRYTGDITYAPVSKKGYWQFSLGGKIDKMPKLVFTIGTRQFELEAKDYVLQIPYPDKLRCFSGFADNGGSSLWILGEVFMRSVYTIFDKGNDRLGFAQAAA
;
A
#
# COMPACT_ATOMS: atom_id res chain seq x y z
N MET A 1 21.52 -3.28 9.78
CA MET A 1 21.73 -4.69 9.40
C MET A 1 21.80 -4.77 7.88
N PRO A 2 22.78 -5.48 7.31
CA PRO A 2 22.72 -5.87 5.90
C PRO A 2 21.59 -6.90 5.71
N PHE A 3 20.94 -6.88 4.54
CA PHE A 3 19.98 -7.91 4.13
C PHE A 3 20.58 -8.66 2.94
N ASP A 4 20.34 -9.97 2.89
CA ASP A 4 20.96 -10.84 1.89
C ASP A 4 20.12 -10.97 0.60
N GLY A 5 18.87 -10.49 0.60
CA GLY A 5 18.00 -10.59 -0.57
C GLY A 5 16.63 -9.95 -0.41
N ILE A 6 15.81 -10.14 -1.45
CA ILE A 6 14.44 -9.61 -1.55
C ILE A 6 13.47 -10.80 -1.65
N PHE A 7 12.42 -10.78 -0.83
CA PHE A 7 11.36 -11.78 -0.86
C PHE A 7 10.12 -11.22 -1.59
N GLY A 8 9.92 -11.63 -2.84
CA GLY A 8 8.86 -11.09 -3.70
C GLY A 8 7.46 -11.63 -3.36
N LEU A 9 6.53 -10.73 -3.01
CA LEU A 9 5.14 -11.06 -2.64
C LEU A 9 4.08 -10.54 -3.63
N ALA A 10 4.52 -10.11 -4.81
CA ALA A 10 3.63 -9.60 -5.86
C ALA A 10 2.97 -10.73 -6.66
N TYR A 11 2.19 -10.40 -7.69
CA TYR A 11 1.57 -11.39 -8.57
C TYR A 11 2.62 -12.02 -9.50
N ARG A 12 2.45 -13.31 -9.81
CA ARG A 12 3.28 -14.06 -10.77
C ARG A 12 3.49 -13.36 -12.11
N LYS A 13 2.53 -12.54 -12.56
CA LYS A 13 2.59 -11.80 -13.84
C LYS A 13 3.83 -10.91 -14.01
N ILE A 14 4.43 -10.43 -12.91
CA ILE A 14 5.66 -9.62 -12.94
C ILE A 14 6.88 -10.40 -12.45
N SER A 15 6.74 -11.72 -12.28
CA SER A 15 7.83 -12.60 -11.90
C SER A 15 8.76 -12.82 -13.09
N GLU A 16 10.06 -12.75 -12.85
CA GLU A 16 11.05 -13.12 -13.84
C GLU A 16 10.93 -14.62 -14.18
N LYS A 17 10.94 -14.94 -15.48
CA LYS A 17 10.78 -16.32 -16.00
C LYS A 17 9.51 -17.03 -15.52
N ASP A 18 8.46 -16.28 -15.15
CA ASP A 18 7.17 -16.82 -14.73
C ASP A 18 7.25 -17.76 -13.51
N VAL A 19 8.21 -17.51 -12.62
CA VAL A 19 8.39 -18.29 -11.38
C VAL A 19 7.22 -18.07 -10.43
N VAL A 20 6.71 -19.14 -9.84
CA VAL A 20 5.63 -19.12 -8.84
C VAL A 20 6.09 -18.39 -7.57
N PRO A 21 5.44 -17.29 -7.16
CA PRO A 21 5.84 -16.56 -5.96
C PRO A 21 5.64 -17.40 -4.69
N PRO A 22 6.40 -17.13 -3.61
CA PRO A 22 6.36 -17.92 -2.38
C PRO A 22 4.96 -18.03 -1.75
N PHE A 23 4.18 -16.95 -1.76
CA PHE A 23 2.83 -16.99 -1.17
C PHE A 23 1.87 -17.88 -1.99
N ASP A 24 2.01 -17.90 -3.32
CA ASP A 24 1.27 -18.82 -4.18
C ASP A 24 1.63 -20.27 -3.85
N ASN A 25 2.91 -20.58 -3.65
CA ASN A 25 3.35 -21.91 -3.21
C ASN A 25 2.74 -22.30 -1.85
N MET A 26 2.67 -21.37 -0.89
CA MET A 26 2.04 -21.62 0.42
C MET A 26 0.55 -21.98 0.28
N LEU A 27 -0.15 -21.32 -0.64
CA LEU A 27 -1.56 -21.60 -0.94
C LEU A 27 -1.73 -22.96 -1.61
N GLU A 28 -0.92 -23.26 -2.63
CA GLU A 28 -0.94 -24.53 -3.36
C GLU A 28 -0.61 -25.73 -2.45
N GLN A 29 0.27 -25.53 -1.47
CA GLN A 29 0.67 -26.56 -0.50
C GLN A 29 -0.22 -26.60 0.75
N HIS A 30 -1.28 -25.78 0.81
CA HIS A 30 -2.19 -25.69 1.97
C HIS A 30 -1.47 -25.41 3.30
N LEU A 31 -0.42 -24.59 3.26
CA LEU A 31 0.35 -24.20 4.46
C LEU A 31 -0.25 -23.00 5.20
N VAL A 32 -1.25 -22.34 4.62
CA VAL A 32 -1.95 -21.18 5.17
C VAL A 32 -3.46 -21.40 5.14
N THR A 33 -4.14 -20.89 6.16
CA THR A 33 -5.60 -21.06 6.32
C THR A 33 -6.37 -20.18 5.34
N ASP A 34 -6.04 -18.88 5.34
CA ASP A 34 -6.70 -17.90 4.49
C ASP A 34 -5.81 -17.47 3.31
N PRO A 35 -6.37 -17.13 2.14
CA PRO A 35 -5.64 -16.61 0.99
C PRO A 35 -5.25 -15.14 1.17
N VAL A 36 -4.75 -14.80 2.35
CA VAL A 36 -4.41 -13.45 2.80
C VAL A 36 -3.04 -13.45 3.46
N PHE A 37 -2.25 -12.40 3.24
CA PHE A 37 -1.18 -12.03 4.15
C PHE A 37 -1.35 -10.57 4.57
N SER A 38 -0.84 -10.21 5.74
CA SER A 38 -1.01 -8.89 6.31
C SER A 38 0.30 -8.36 6.88
N VAL A 39 0.47 -7.03 6.84
CA VAL A 39 1.70 -6.35 7.21
C VAL A 39 1.41 -5.24 8.21
N PHE A 40 2.14 -5.29 9.32
CA PHE A 40 2.23 -4.24 10.33
C PHE A 40 3.67 -3.75 10.38
N LEU A 41 3.90 -2.44 10.32
CA LEU A 41 5.21 -1.85 10.55
C LEU A 41 5.15 -0.96 11.79
N SER A 42 6.08 -1.16 12.73
CA SER A 42 6.12 -0.35 13.95
C SER A 42 6.51 1.10 13.63
N ARG A 43 5.84 2.07 14.27
CA ARG A 43 6.23 3.49 14.20
C ARG A 43 7.48 3.79 15.01
N THR A 44 7.66 3.08 16.12
CA THR A 44 8.81 3.19 17.03
C THR A 44 9.56 1.86 17.04
N PRO A 45 10.31 1.56 15.95
CA PRO A 45 11.01 0.30 15.86
C PRO A 45 12.09 0.21 16.94
N SER A 46 12.14 -0.93 17.62
CA SER A 46 13.21 -1.29 18.54
C SER A 46 13.89 -2.58 18.07
N GLU A 47 14.97 -2.99 18.73
CA GLU A 47 15.60 -4.30 18.46
C GLU A 47 14.64 -5.48 18.64
N GLN A 48 13.56 -5.30 19.38
CA GLN A 48 12.59 -6.34 19.74
C GLN A 48 11.25 -6.20 19.00
N SER A 49 11.00 -5.07 18.33
CA SER A 49 9.72 -4.79 17.66
C SER A 49 9.92 -3.88 16.46
N GLY A 50 10.12 -4.47 15.27
CA GLY A 50 10.28 -3.74 14.00
C GLY A 50 9.02 -3.74 13.12
N GLY A 51 8.20 -4.78 13.23
CA GLY A 51 7.04 -5.01 12.39
C GLY A 51 6.69 -6.51 12.36
N GLU A 52 5.63 -6.85 11.65
CA GLU A 52 5.10 -8.21 11.54
C GLU A 52 4.57 -8.41 10.12
N ILE A 53 4.88 -9.58 9.54
CA ILE A 53 4.17 -10.10 8.37
C ILE A 53 3.50 -11.39 8.82
N LEU A 54 2.18 -11.45 8.69
CA LEU A 54 1.40 -12.64 8.99
C LEU A 54 0.90 -13.25 7.68
N PHE A 55 1.31 -14.48 7.40
CA PHE A 55 0.78 -15.28 6.29
C PHE A 55 -0.42 -16.12 6.76
N GLY A 56 -1.49 -16.14 5.98
CA GLY A 56 -2.66 -16.96 6.25
C GLY A 56 -3.70 -16.35 7.19
N GLY A 57 -3.63 -15.05 7.46
CA GLY A 57 -4.58 -14.39 8.35
C GLY A 57 -4.38 -12.90 8.55
N ILE A 58 -5.16 -12.36 9.48
CA ILE A 58 -5.24 -10.95 9.87
C ILE A 58 -5.11 -10.90 11.40
N ASN A 59 -4.17 -10.09 11.90
CA ASN A 59 -3.94 -9.91 13.33
C ASN A 59 -4.74 -8.71 13.85
N ALA A 60 -5.83 -8.98 14.57
CA ALA A 60 -6.73 -7.96 15.13
C ALA A 60 -6.05 -7.04 16.15
N ASP A 61 -4.97 -7.48 16.79
CA ASP A 61 -4.23 -6.68 17.78
C ASP A 61 -3.35 -5.61 17.12
N ARG A 62 -3.18 -5.66 15.80
CA ARG A 62 -2.28 -4.76 15.04
C ARG A 62 -2.98 -3.59 14.36
N TYR A 63 -4.31 -3.50 14.48
CA TYR A 63 -5.07 -2.39 13.92
C TYR A 63 -6.24 -1.97 14.80
N THR A 64 -6.80 -0.80 14.49
CA THR A 64 -7.99 -0.25 15.15
C THR A 64 -8.97 0.24 14.10
N GLY A 65 -10.25 0.26 14.47
CA GLY A 65 -11.34 0.65 13.57
C GLY A 65 -11.64 -0.38 12.49
N ASP A 66 -12.41 0.03 11.50
CA ASP A 66 -12.89 -0.83 10.42
C ASP A 66 -11.86 -0.97 9.29
N ILE A 67 -11.81 -2.16 8.68
CA ILE A 67 -11.00 -2.41 7.49
C ILE A 67 -11.73 -1.86 6.26
N THR A 68 -11.07 -0.97 5.53
CA THR A 68 -11.53 -0.49 4.22
C THR A 68 -10.86 -1.30 3.12
N TYR A 69 -11.66 -1.93 2.25
CA TYR A 69 -11.14 -2.70 1.12
C TYR A 69 -11.18 -1.93 -0.20
N ALA A 70 -10.10 -2.04 -0.97
CA ALA A 70 -10.03 -1.55 -2.36
C ALA A 70 -9.68 -2.71 -3.30
N PRO A 71 -10.42 -2.88 -4.42
CA PRO A 71 -10.11 -3.93 -5.39
C PRO A 71 -8.78 -3.66 -6.10
N VAL A 72 -8.08 -4.73 -6.47
CA VAL A 72 -6.88 -4.65 -7.30
C VAL A 72 -7.28 -4.20 -8.70
N SER A 73 -6.76 -3.07 -9.13
CA SER A 73 -7.10 -2.46 -10.43
C SER A 73 -6.37 -3.13 -11.60
N LYS A 74 -5.18 -3.68 -11.36
CA LYS A 74 -4.36 -4.34 -12.38
C LYS A 74 -3.43 -5.36 -11.72
N LYS A 75 -3.66 -6.65 -11.99
CA LYS A 75 -2.79 -7.74 -11.49
C LYS A 75 -1.38 -7.59 -12.06
N GLY A 76 -0.40 -7.76 -11.18
CA GLY A 76 1.03 -7.53 -11.40
C GLY A 76 1.62 -7.04 -10.09
N TYR A 77 1.43 -5.75 -9.82
CA TYR A 77 1.63 -5.18 -8.49
C TYR A 77 0.36 -5.31 -7.65
N TRP A 78 0.48 -5.06 -6.35
CA TRP A 78 -0.64 -4.79 -5.46
C TRP A 78 -1.17 -3.37 -5.70
N GLN A 79 -1.71 -3.16 -6.90
CA GLN A 79 -2.15 -1.86 -7.39
C GLN A 79 -3.66 -1.71 -7.19
N PHE A 80 -4.09 -0.59 -6.64
CA PHE A 80 -5.48 -0.19 -6.51
C PHE A 80 -5.69 1.25 -6.97
N SER A 81 -6.92 1.62 -7.29
CA SER A 81 -7.25 3.00 -7.63
C SER A 81 -7.48 3.81 -6.36
N LEU A 82 -6.70 4.88 -6.18
CA LEU A 82 -6.99 5.90 -5.18
C LEU A 82 -8.21 6.70 -5.65
N GLY A 83 -9.39 6.26 -5.22
CA GLY A 83 -10.64 6.98 -5.40
C GLY A 83 -10.82 8.00 -4.30
N GLY A 84 -11.14 9.23 -4.66
CA GLY A 84 -11.44 10.28 -3.70
C GLY A 84 -11.89 11.53 -4.43
N LYS A 85 -12.88 12.22 -3.88
CA LYS A 85 -13.14 13.59 -4.30
C LYS A 85 -12.00 14.45 -3.75
N ILE A 86 -11.50 15.41 -4.54
CA ILE A 86 -10.35 16.25 -4.18
C ILE A 86 -10.59 16.98 -2.84
N ASP A 87 -11.83 17.39 -2.57
CA ASP A 87 -12.26 18.03 -1.34
C ASP A 87 -12.14 17.14 -0.08
N LYS A 88 -11.93 15.83 -0.23
CA LYS A 88 -11.73 14.88 0.88
C LYS A 88 -10.28 14.42 1.07
N MET A 89 -9.34 14.89 0.24
CA MET A 89 -7.93 14.55 0.38
C MET A 89 -7.26 15.40 1.49
N PRO A 90 -6.26 14.86 2.19
CA PRO A 90 -5.67 15.54 3.35
C PRO A 90 -4.88 16.79 2.96
N LYS A 91 -4.70 17.70 3.91
CA LYS A 91 -3.67 18.74 3.77
C LYS A 91 -2.29 18.13 3.96
N LEU A 92 -1.34 18.51 3.13
CA LEU A 92 0.06 18.15 3.30
C LEU A 92 0.80 19.33 3.90
N VAL A 93 1.52 19.10 5.00
CA VAL A 93 2.30 20.14 5.66
C VAL A 93 3.76 19.78 5.58
N PHE A 94 4.55 20.64 4.93
CA PHE A 94 6.00 20.52 4.85
C PHE A 94 6.64 21.52 5.81
N THR A 95 7.50 21.03 6.70
CA THR A 95 8.30 21.89 7.57
C THR A 95 9.66 22.13 6.93
N ILE A 96 9.99 23.39 6.63
CA ILE A 96 11.29 23.79 6.07
C ILE A 96 11.91 24.81 7.02
N GLY A 97 13.03 24.44 7.66
CA GLY A 97 13.57 25.18 8.79
C GLY A 97 12.58 25.18 9.96
N THR A 98 12.17 26.36 10.41
CA THR A 98 11.16 26.54 11.47
C THR A 98 9.76 26.87 10.92
N ARG A 99 9.60 26.96 9.60
CA ARG A 99 8.35 27.38 8.96
C ARG A 99 7.59 26.19 8.39
N GLN A 100 6.27 26.22 8.53
CA GLN A 100 5.36 25.25 7.93
C GLN A 100 4.78 25.82 6.64
N PHE A 101 4.72 24.96 5.62
CA PHE A 101 4.13 25.21 4.32
C PHE A 101 3.00 24.21 4.11
N GLU A 102 1.78 24.70 4.05
CA GLU A 102 0.59 23.88 3.86
C GLU A 102 0.22 23.84 2.38
N LEU A 103 -0.08 22.65 1.88
CA LEU A 103 -0.67 22.40 0.57
C LEU A 103 -2.07 21.82 0.76
N GLU A 104 -3.06 22.47 0.16
CA GLU A 104 -4.40 21.93 0.03
C GLU A 104 -4.43 20.87 -1.08
N ALA A 105 -5.44 19.99 -1.06
CA ALA A 105 -5.61 18.95 -2.08
C ALA A 105 -5.53 19.47 -3.53
N LYS A 106 -6.11 20.65 -3.79
CA LYS A 106 -6.08 21.29 -5.12
C LYS A 106 -4.67 21.73 -5.55
N ASP A 107 -3.76 21.94 -4.60
CA ASP A 107 -2.41 22.42 -4.87
C ASP A 107 -1.48 21.28 -5.30
N TYR A 108 -1.82 20.04 -4.90
CA TYR A 108 -1.07 18.84 -5.28
C TYR A 108 -1.86 17.84 -6.13
N VAL A 109 -3.05 18.19 -6.62
CA VAL A 109 -3.83 17.36 -7.57
C VAL A 109 -4.06 18.14 -8.87
N LEU A 110 -3.45 17.65 -9.94
CA LEU A 110 -3.63 18.12 -11.31
C LEU A 110 -4.93 17.56 -11.90
N GLN A 111 -5.82 18.45 -12.31
CA GLN A 111 -7.07 18.09 -12.99
C GLN A 111 -6.94 18.33 -14.49
N ILE A 112 -6.85 17.26 -15.28
CA ILE A 112 -6.65 17.34 -16.72
C ILE A 112 -7.96 16.97 -17.44
N PRO A 113 -8.51 17.86 -18.29
CA PRO A 113 -9.69 17.56 -19.09
C PRO A 113 -9.34 16.62 -20.25
N TYR A 114 -10.02 15.48 -20.33
CA TYR A 114 -10.04 14.60 -21.50
C TYR A 114 -11.41 14.67 -22.19
N PRO A 115 -11.52 14.26 -23.46
CA PRO A 115 -12.78 14.35 -24.21
C PRO A 115 -13.97 13.66 -23.54
N ASP A 116 -13.73 12.60 -22.78
CA ASP A 116 -14.73 11.77 -22.12
C ASP A 116 -14.93 12.11 -20.63
N LYS A 117 -13.92 12.68 -19.96
CA LYS A 117 -13.95 12.93 -18.51
C LYS A 117 -12.82 13.84 -18.04
N LEU A 118 -12.99 14.41 -16.86
CA LEU A 118 -11.88 14.95 -16.09
C LEU A 118 -11.07 13.79 -15.48
N ARG A 119 -9.74 13.79 -15.63
CA ARG A 119 -8.85 12.86 -14.92
C ARG A 119 -8.00 13.63 -13.93
N CYS A 120 -7.92 13.10 -12.71
CA CYS A 120 -7.08 13.65 -11.66
C CYS A 120 -5.76 12.87 -11.61
N PHE A 121 -4.67 13.62 -11.57
CA PHE A 121 -3.32 13.13 -11.34
C PHE A 121 -2.78 13.83 -10.12
N SER A 122 -1.91 13.20 -9.36
CA SER A 122 -1.21 13.96 -8.33
C SER A 122 -0.04 14.72 -8.95
N GLY A 123 0.24 15.91 -8.42
CA GLY A 123 1.37 16.75 -8.77
C GLY A 123 2.70 16.24 -8.23
N PHE A 124 2.68 15.29 -7.28
CA PHE A 124 3.85 14.52 -6.94
C PHE A 124 3.91 13.29 -7.85
N ALA A 125 4.89 13.26 -8.73
CA ALA A 125 5.16 12.10 -9.56
C ALA A 125 6.66 11.86 -9.57
N ASP A 126 7.07 10.63 -9.88
CA ASP A 126 8.46 10.40 -10.24
C ASP A 126 8.76 11.05 -11.61
N ASN A 127 10.04 11.16 -11.96
CA ASN A 127 10.49 11.77 -13.21
C ASN A 127 10.04 11.01 -14.48
N GLY A 128 9.33 9.89 -14.36
CA GLY A 128 8.80 9.07 -15.45
C GLY A 128 7.36 9.42 -15.86
N GLY A 129 6.72 10.39 -15.20
CA GLY A 129 5.36 10.83 -15.56
C GLY A 129 4.28 9.77 -15.35
N SER A 130 4.59 8.72 -14.57
CA SER A 130 3.62 7.71 -14.24
C SER A 130 2.61 8.25 -13.22
N SER A 131 1.32 7.96 -13.44
CA SER A 131 0.27 8.21 -12.43
C SER A 131 0.28 7.18 -11.30
N LEU A 132 1.32 6.34 -11.24
CA LEU A 132 1.45 5.26 -10.28
C LEU A 132 2.04 5.79 -8.98
N TRP A 133 1.28 5.60 -7.90
CA TRP A 133 1.72 5.92 -6.55
C TRP A 133 2.31 4.68 -5.88
N ILE A 134 3.52 4.81 -5.35
CA ILE A 134 4.13 3.77 -4.51
C ILE A 134 3.90 4.17 -3.05
N LEU A 135 2.93 3.54 -2.40
CA LEU A 135 2.69 3.68 -0.97
C LEU A 135 3.62 2.72 -0.22
N GLY A 136 4.82 3.20 0.10
CA GLY A 136 5.87 2.43 0.76
C GLY A 136 5.78 2.42 2.29
N GLU A 137 6.92 2.16 2.94
CA GLU A 137 6.98 1.95 4.40
C GLU A 137 6.41 3.10 5.22
N VAL A 138 6.54 4.37 4.78
CA VAL A 138 6.06 5.54 5.54
C VAL A 138 4.54 5.49 5.71
N PHE A 139 3.83 5.08 4.66
CA PHE A 139 2.38 4.85 4.72
C PHE A 139 2.07 3.63 5.59
N MET A 140 2.76 2.52 5.34
CA MET A 140 2.52 1.24 6.01
C MET A 140 2.86 1.24 7.52
N ARG A 141 3.70 2.17 8.00
CA ARG A 141 3.91 2.43 9.44
C ARG A 141 2.70 3.05 10.12
N SER A 142 1.79 3.65 9.36
CA SER A 142 0.55 4.25 9.88
C SER A 142 -0.68 3.40 9.59
N VAL A 143 -0.58 2.50 8.63
CA VAL A 143 -1.72 1.77 8.07
C VAL A 143 -1.38 0.28 8.04
N TYR A 144 -2.13 -0.48 8.84
CA TYR A 144 -2.11 -1.92 8.76
C TYR A 144 -2.69 -2.35 7.41
N THR A 145 -1.91 -3.13 6.66
CA THR A 145 -2.21 -3.42 5.25
C THR A 145 -2.42 -4.91 5.05
N ILE A 146 -3.56 -5.26 4.46
CA ILE A 146 -3.99 -6.63 4.19
C ILE A 146 -3.93 -6.85 2.68
N PHE A 147 -3.31 -7.95 2.27
CA PHE A 147 -3.15 -8.37 0.89
C PHE A 147 -3.98 -9.63 0.67
N ASP A 148 -5.23 -9.44 0.22
CA ASP A 148 -6.22 -10.49 0.06
C ASP A 148 -6.17 -11.00 -1.38
N LYS A 149 -5.44 -12.10 -1.57
CA LYS A 149 -5.24 -12.73 -2.87
C LYS A 149 -6.45 -13.54 -3.30
N GLY A 150 -7.22 -14.07 -2.36
CA GLY A 150 -8.45 -14.82 -2.65
C GLY A 150 -9.52 -13.96 -3.30
N ASN A 151 -9.59 -12.67 -2.95
CA ASN A 151 -10.59 -11.74 -3.46
C ASN A 151 -9.99 -10.62 -4.35
N ASP A 152 -8.72 -10.70 -4.72
CA ASP A 152 -8.00 -9.70 -5.51
C ASP A 152 -8.22 -8.26 -4.99
N ARG A 153 -7.95 -8.02 -3.69
CA ARG A 153 -8.16 -6.72 -3.05
C ARG A 153 -7.12 -6.43 -1.99
N LEU A 154 -6.96 -5.16 -1.63
CA LEU A 154 -6.20 -4.73 -0.46
C LEU A 154 -7.15 -4.23 0.62
N GLY A 155 -6.85 -4.54 1.88
CA GLY A 155 -7.52 -3.98 3.05
C GLY A 155 -6.60 -2.99 3.78
N PHE A 156 -7.18 -1.92 4.30
CA PHE A 156 -6.47 -0.88 5.02
C PHE A 156 -7.20 -0.55 6.32
N ALA A 157 -6.46 -0.50 7.43
CA ALA A 157 -6.96 -0.05 8.72
C ALA A 157 -5.90 0.79 9.44
N GLN A 158 -6.29 1.59 10.42
CA GLN A 158 -5.35 2.37 11.22
C GLN A 158 -4.48 1.40 12.02
N ALA A 159 -3.15 1.45 11.84
CA ALA A 159 -2.23 0.62 12.61
C ALA A 159 -2.35 0.94 14.11
N ALA A 160 -2.38 -0.10 14.95
CA ALA A 160 -2.35 0.05 16.40
C ALA A 160 -0.99 0.63 16.84
N ALA A 161 -1.01 1.36 17.96
CA ALA A 161 0.19 1.98 18.53
C ALA A 161 1.12 0.96 19.18
#